data_AF-A0AAW3A9L3-F1
#
_entry.id   AF-A0AAW3A9L3-F1
#
_cell.length_a   1.000
_cell.length_b   1.000
_cell.length_c   1.000
_cell.angle_alpha   90.00
_cell.angle_beta   90.00
_cell.angle_gamma   90.00
#
_symmetry.space_group_name_H-M   'P 1'
#
loop_
_entity.id
_entity.type
_entity.pdbx_description
1 polymer ?
#
loop_
_entity_poly.entity_id
_entity_poly.type
_entity_poly.pdbx_seq_one_letter_code
_entity_poly.pdbx_strand_id
1 'polypeptide(L)'
;MTSLSPPPNAGAMPLHSSSSAVEDFRPNDRLLLSFIALSAAQSTIARSAEVVLDAVLMLPTTLSSSSSSESVAQSVHGGNTADRLSDLYPEVRVLLHLHYVRCALRDLQECPTHARHTFFSIIQEHLTALALVLPEPLFTAIATVLQRFLAMNTDEALAKDRLHVLEVQLMHIVEVTQAELLRATKHLSVRAGVVTLRFHHDIPYL
;
A
#
# COMPACT_ATOMS: atom_id res chain seq x y z
N MET A 1 19.82 25.55 -66.92
CA MET A 1 18.43 25.65 -66.42
C MET A 1 18.05 24.30 -65.84
N THR A 2 17.91 24.22 -64.52
CA THR A 2 16.88 23.50 -63.72
C THR A 2 17.37 23.47 -62.28
N SER A 3 16.86 24.41 -61.47
CA SER A 3 17.03 24.43 -60.02
C SER A 3 16.11 23.39 -59.39
N LEU A 4 16.65 22.54 -58.51
CA LEU A 4 15.87 21.67 -57.64
C LEU A 4 15.55 22.42 -56.35
N SER A 5 14.26 22.64 -56.10
CA SER A 5 13.74 23.25 -54.88
C SER A 5 13.80 22.27 -53.70
N PRO A 6 14.12 22.71 -52.46
CA PRO A 6 14.04 21.86 -51.29
C PRO A 6 12.59 21.74 -50.78
N PRO A 7 12.21 20.61 -50.13
CA PRO A 7 10.88 20.46 -49.58
C PRO A 7 10.70 21.28 -48.28
N PRO A 8 9.46 21.72 -47.98
CA PRO A 8 9.17 22.66 -46.91
C PRO A 8 9.13 22.00 -45.53
N ASN A 9 9.64 22.75 -44.56
CA ASN A 9 9.53 22.47 -43.14
C ASN A 9 8.08 22.77 -42.67
N ALA A 10 7.35 21.73 -42.27
CA ALA A 10 6.12 21.80 -41.49
C ALA A 10 6.19 20.59 -40.55
N GLY A 11 6.41 20.74 -39.26
CA GLY A 11 5.53 21.47 -38.36
C GLY A 11 4.74 20.44 -37.56
N ALA A 12 4.79 20.58 -36.23
CA ALA A 12 4.17 19.72 -35.21
C ALA A 12 4.90 18.40 -34.90
N MET A 13 5.88 18.50 -33.99
CA MET A 13 6.05 17.43 -33.01
C MET A 13 4.71 17.23 -32.30
N PRO A 14 4.24 16.00 -32.08
CA PRO A 14 3.18 15.78 -31.12
C PRO A 14 3.77 16.05 -29.74
N LEU A 15 3.54 17.27 -29.24
CA LEU A 15 3.48 17.52 -27.81
C LEU A 15 2.38 16.62 -27.26
N HIS A 16 2.72 15.39 -26.90
CA HIS A 16 1.95 14.62 -25.93
C HIS A 16 2.18 15.23 -24.55
N SER A 17 1.70 16.47 -24.40
CA SER A 17 1.50 17.15 -23.13
C SER A 17 0.19 16.66 -22.56
N SER A 18 0.23 15.46 -21.99
CA SER A 18 -0.77 15.01 -21.04
C SER A 18 -0.07 14.23 -19.93
N SER A 19 0.91 14.91 -19.30
CA SER A 19 1.21 14.60 -17.91
C SER A 19 -0.03 15.01 -17.12
N SER A 20 -0.91 14.04 -16.86
CA SER A 20 -1.88 14.15 -15.78
C SER A 20 -1.03 14.30 -14.52
N ALA A 21 -0.72 15.56 -14.17
CA ALA A 21 0.02 15.85 -12.96
C ALA A 21 -0.86 15.38 -11.81
N VAL A 22 -0.39 14.34 -11.14
CA VAL A 22 -1.06 13.82 -9.96
C VAL A 22 -1.11 14.95 -8.94
N GLU A 23 -2.32 15.37 -8.56
CA GLU A 23 -2.49 16.41 -7.53
C GLU A 23 -1.80 15.96 -6.26
N ASP A 24 -1.03 16.87 -5.67
CA ASP A 24 -0.25 16.62 -4.46
C ASP A 24 -1.15 16.42 -3.22
N PHE A 25 -0.58 15.92 -2.12
CA PHE A 25 -1.32 15.74 -0.88
C PHE A 25 -1.90 17.05 -0.35
N ARG A 26 -3.11 16.99 0.23
CA ARG A 26 -3.74 18.17 0.84
C ARG A 26 -2.85 18.72 1.95
N PRO A 27 -2.67 20.05 2.05
CA PRO A 27 -1.82 20.66 3.07
C PRO A 27 -2.18 20.25 4.51
N ASN A 28 -3.47 20.08 4.80
CA ASN A 28 -3.99 19.71 6.12
C ASN A 28 -3.59 18.29 6.54
N ASP A 29 -3.33 17.40 5.58
CA ASP A 29 -3.01 16.00 5.85
C ASP A 29 -1.50 15.76 5.97
N ARG A 30 -0.66 16.73 5.59
CA ARG A 30 0.81 16.56 5.48
C ARG A 30 1.47 16.13 6.78
N LEU A 31 1.04 16.66 7.93
CA LEU A 31 1.59 16.26 9.23
C LEU A 31 1.27 14.81 9.55
N LEU A 32 0.02 14.40 9.31
CA LEU A 32 -0.44 13.04 9.54
C LEU A 32 0.23 12.05 8.58
N LEU A 33 0.36 12.42 7.30
CA LEU A 33 1.10 11.65 6.30
C LEU A 33 2.59 11.50 6.64
N SER A 34 3.23 12.57 7.12
CA SER A 34 4.63 12.50 7.59
C SER A 34 4.78 11.56 8.78
N PHE A 35 3.81 11.60 9.70
CA PHE A 35 3.79 10.69 10.85
C PHE A 35 3.57 9.24 10.43
N ILE A 36 2.62 8.98 9.52
CA ILE A 36 2.40 7.66 8.91
C ILE A 36 3.68 7.15 8.26
N ALA A 37 4.35 7.97 7.46
CA ALA A 37 5.58 7.58 6.78
C ALA A 37 6.70 7.21 7.76
N LEU A 38 6.85 7.99 8.84
CA LEU A 38 7.82 7.71 9.90
C LEU A 38 7.49 6.41 10.64
N SER A 39 6.23 6.24 11.06
CA SER A 39 5.79 5.02 11.75
C SER A 39 5.89 3.79 10.85
N ALA A 40 5.58 3.91 9.55
CA ALA A 40 5.79 2.87 8.55
C ALA A 40 7.25 2.47 8.46
N ALA A 41 8.16 3.44 8.27
CA ALA A 41 9.59 3.17 8.20
C ALA A 41 10.13 2.49 9.47
N GLN A 42 9.65 2.86 10.65
CA GLN A 42 10.08 2.27 11.92
C GLN A 42 9.43 0.91 12.23
N SER A 43 8.25 0.63 11.69
CA SER A 43 7.51 -0.61 11.96
C SER A 43 8.24 -1.88 11.49
N THR A 44 9.13 -1.76 10.49
CA THR A 44 10.00 -2.86 10.05
C THR A 44 11.01 -3.27 11.12
N ILE A 45 11.37 -2.36 12.03
CA ILE A 45 12.39 -2.61 13.06
C ILE A 45 11.77 -2.80 14.46
N ALA A 46 10.71 -2.06 14.78
CA ALA A 46 10.15 -2.00 16.13
C ALA A 46 8.66 -2.35 16.18
N ARG A 47 8.30 -3.31 17.05
CA ARG A 47 6.90 -3.72 17.31
C ARG A 47 6.03 -2.56 17.84
N SER A 48 6.61 -1.68 18.65
CA SER A 48 5.92 -0.49 19.16
C SER A 48 5.49 0.47 18.05
N ALA A 49 6.29 0.60 16.99
CA ALA A 49 5.94 1.42 15.83
C ALA A 49 4.79 0.82 15.00
N GLU A 50 4.57 -0.50 15.06
CA GLU A 50 3.39 -1.13 14.45
C GLU A 50 2.10 -0.67 15.13
N VAL A 51 2.09 -0.68 16.47
CA VAL A 51 0.92 -0.28 17.26
C VAL A 51 0.58 1.19 17.00
N VAL A 52 1.62 2.04 16.92
CA VAL A 52 1.43 3.45 16.55
C VAL A 52 0.88 3.57 15.13
N LEU A 53 1.43 2.83 14.18
CA LEU A 53 0.98 2.88 12.79
C LEU A 53 -0.47 2.41 12.63
N ASP A 54 -0.88 1.33 13.29
CA ASP A 54 -2.26 0.84 13.29
C ASP A 54 -3.23 1.90 13.83
N ALA A 55 -2.90 2.49 14.97
CA ALA A 55 -3.71 3.55 15.59
C ALA A 55 -3.88 4.77 14.67
N VAL A 56 -2.83 5.15 13.96
CA VAL A 56 -2.83 6.31 13.06
C VAL A 56 -3.61 6.02 11.78
N LEU A 57 -3.45 4.82 11.21
CA LEU A 57 -4.16 4.42 10.00
C LEU A 57 -5.66 4.22 10.23
N MET A 58 -6.07 3.94 11.47
CA MET A 58 -7.48 3.85 11.88
C MET A 58 -8.11 5.20 12.25
N LEU A 59 -7.32 6.28 12.31
CA LEU A 59 -7.80 7.58 12.76
C LEU A 59 -8.72 8.25 11.71
N PRO A 60 -9.92 8.72 12.11
CA PRO A 60 -10.78 9.51 11.23
C PRO A 60 -10.15 10.88 10.90
N THR A 61 -10.21 11.34 9.65
CA THR A 61 -9.64 12.65 9.25
C THR A 61 -10.37 13.86 9.86
N THR A 62 -11.56 13.68 10.44
CA THR A 62 -12.37 14.77 11.01
C THR A 62 -11.75 15.42 12.27
N LEU A 63 -10.75 14.80 12.88
CA LEU A 63 -10.05 15.37 14.05
C LEU A 63 -9.13 16.55 13.71
N SER A 64 -8.79 16.76 12.43
CA SER A 64 -7.90 17.86 12.01
C SER A 64 -8.61 19.20 11.80
N SER A 65 -9.94 19.27 11.98
CA SER A 65 -10.74 20.49 11.74
C SER A 65 -11.35 21.12 13.01
N SER A 66 -10.91 20.72 14.21
CA SER A 66 -11.34 21.38 15.45
C SER A 66 -10.47 22.60 15.79
N SER A 67 -10.57 23.65 14.97
CA SER A 67 -10.17 25.00 15.37
C SER A 67 -11.02 26.06 14.65
N SER A 68 -12.26 26.25 15.09
CA SER A 68 -12.91 27.56 15.23
C SER A 68 -14.38 27.37 15.64
N SER A 69 -14.78 28.07 16.69
CA SER A 69 -16.17 28.25 17.11
C SER A 69 -17.02 28.84 15.98
N GLU A 70 -18.19 28.26 15.70
CA GLU A 70 -19.51 28.91 15.72
C GLU A 70 -20.57 28.18 14.86
N SER A 71 -21.82 28.30 15.33
CA SER A 71 -23.07 28.17 14.59
C SER A 71 -23.62 26.76 14.32
N VAL A 72 -24.47 26.33 15.25
CA VAL A 72 -25.56 25.36 15.04
C VAL A 72 -26.49 25.86 13.92
N ALA A 73 -26.43 25.23 12.76
CA ALA A 73 -27.51 25.25 11.78
C ALA A 73 -27.58 23.89 11.06
N GLN A 74 -28.72 23.23 11.20
CA GLN A 74 -29.06 21.96 10.59
C GLN A 74 -28.88 21.98 9.07
N SER A 75 -28.11 21.02 8.56
CA SER A 75 -28.20 20.54 7.17
C SER A 75 -28.31 19.02 7.22
N VAL A 76 -29.56 18.55 7.18
CA VAL A 76 -29.93 17.14 7.03
C VAL A 76 -29.84 16.82 5.54
N HIS A 77 -28.67 16.38 5.04
CA HIS A 77 -28.51 15.49 3.87
C HIS A 77 -27.03 15.26 3.55
N GLY A 78 -26.59 14.00 3.54
CA GLY A 78 -25.27 13.55 3.10
C GLY A 78 -24.49 12.84 4.21
N GLY A 79 -24.25 11.54 4.05
CA GLY A 79 -23.63 10.69 5.07
C GLY A 79 -22.25 11.19 5.51
N ASN A 80 -22.13 11.56 6.78
CA ASN A 80 -20.85 11.79 7.46
C ASN A 80 -20.17 10.43 7.73
N THR A 81 -19.60 9.80 6.71
CA THR A 81 -18.45 8.91 6.94
C THR A 81 -17.24 9.82 7.07
N ALA A 82 -16.60 9.82 8.23
CA ALA A 82 -15.31 10.48 8.38
C ALA A 82 -14.32 9.76 7.45
N ASP A 83 -14.01 10.36 6.29
CA ASP A 83 -13.17 9.73 5.27
C ASP A 83 -11.82 9.37 5.88
N ARG A 84 -11.39 8.11 5.82
CA ARG A 84 -10.05 7.75 6.30
C ARG A 84 -9.01 8.21 5.30
N LEU A 85 -7.78 8.48 5.74
CA LEU A 85 -6.70 8.81 4.79
C LEU A 85 -6.46 7.69 3.77
N SER A 86 -6.68 6.44 4.16
CA SER A 86 -6.64 5.28 3.28
C SER A 86 -7.75 5.27 2.23
N ASP A 87 -8.81 6.08 2.39
CA ASP A 87 -9.86 6.26 1.38
C ASP A 87 -9.55 7.35 0.38
N LEU A 88 -8.78 8.35 0.83
CA LEU A 88 -8.38 9.50 0.02
C LEU A 88 -7.12 9.25 -0.79
N TYR A 89 -6.16 8.50 -0.24
CA TYR A 89 -4.83 8.33 -0.81
C TYR A 89 -4.49 6.85 -1.03
N PRO A 90 -4.31 6.41 -2.28
CA PRO A 90 -3.96 5.02 -2.59
C PRO A 90 -2.62 4.61 -1.96
N GLU A 91 -1.67 5.53 -1.81
CA GLU A 91 -0.38 5.29 -1.17
C GLU A 91 -0.57 4.88 0.31
N VAL A 92 -1.48 5.54 1.03
CA VAL A 92 -1.82 5.19 2.42
C VAL A 92 -2.55 3.84 2.47
N ARG A 93 -3.42 3.56 1.50
CA ARG A 93 -4.11 2.26 1.38
C ARG A 93 -3.13 1.11 1.15
N VAL A 94 -2.10 1.32 0.32
CA VAL A 94 -1.03 0.33 0.13
C VAL A 94 -0.30 0.09 1.45
N LEU A 95 0.10 1.15 2.17
CA LEU A 95 0.75 1.00 3.48
C LEU A 95 -0.12 0.26 4.48
N LEU A 96 -1.43 0.50 4.49
CA LEU A 96 -2.38 -0.21 5.35
C LEU A 96 -2.35 -1.72 5.10
N HIS A 97 -2.48 -2.15 3.84
CA HIS A 97 -2.48 -3.58 3.52
C HIS A 97 -1.13 -4.22 3.77
N LEU A 98 -0.03 -3.55 3.42
CA LEU A 98 1.32 -4.02 3.74
C LEU A 98 1.52 -4.17 5.26
N HIS A 99 1.02 -3.20 6.04
CA HIS A 99 1.08 -3.23 7.49
C HIS A 99 0.37 -4.47 8.05
N TYR A 100 -0.87 -4.76 7.64
CA TYR A 100 -1.59 -5.93 8.13
C TYR A 100 -0.97 -7.26 7.72
N VAL A 101 -0.51 -7.37 6.47
CA VAL A 101 0.20 -8.58 6.03
C VAL A 101 1.46 -8.80 6.88
N ARG A 102 2.23 -7.75 7.14
CA ARG A 102 3.45 -7.80 7.95
C ARG A 102 3.15 -8.20 9.40
N CYS A 103 2.13 -7.61 10.02
CA CYS A 103 1.71 -7.96 11.38
C CYS A 103 1.28 -9.44 11.46
N ALA A 104 0.43 -9.89 10.53
CA ALA A 104 -0.01 -11.29 10.49
C ALA A 104 1.16 -12.27 10.26
N LEU A 105 2.15 -11.91 9.43
CA LEU A 105 3.35 -12.72 9.21
C LEU A 105 4.25 -12.80 10.44
N ARG A 106 4.35 -11.72 11.24
CA ARG A 106 5.07 -11.75 12.52
C ARG A 106 4.36 -12.62 13.53
N ASP A 107 3.03 -12.49 13.63
CA ASP A 107 2.21 -13.33 14.51
C ASP A 107 2.31 -14.81 14.12
N LEU A 108 2.40 -15.12 12.82
CA LEU A 108 2.61 -16.49 12.33
C LEU A 108 3.88 -17.15 12.87
N GLN A 109 4.93 -16.38 13.20
CA GLN A 109 6.18 -16.94 13.71
C GLN A 109 6.04 -17.51 15.13
N GLU A 110 5.15 -16.91 15.93
CA GLU A 110 4.95 -17.20 17.36
C GLU A 110 3.64 -17.95 17.63
N CYS A 111 2.72 -18.03 16.66
CA CYS A 111 1.41 -18.62 16.86
C CYS A 111 1.40 -20.16 16.93
N PRO A 112 0.45 -20.76 17.67
CA PRO A 112 0.23 -22.20 17.65
C PRO A 112 -0.44 -22.66 16.35
N THR A 113 -0.29 -23.94 16.00
CA THR A 113 -0.72 -24.50 14.71
C THR A 113 -2.19 -24.22 14.37
N HIS A 114 -3.09 -24.36 15.34
CA HIS A 114 -4.54 -24.17 15.15
C HIS A 114 -4.94 -22.71 14.84
N ALA A 115 -4.11 -21.72 15.21
CA ALA A 115 -4.37 -20.31 14.96
C ALA A 115 -3.87 -19.83 13.59
N ARG A 116 -3.01 -20.63 12.92
CA ARG A 116 -2.36 -20.28 11.65
C ARG A 116 -3.36 -20.01 10.54
N HIS A 117 -4.47 -20.74 10.51
CA HIS A 117 -5.53 -20.55 9.51
C HIS A 117 -6.06 -19.11 9.49
N THR A 118 -6.32 -18.53 10.67
CA THR A 118 -6.80 -17.15 10.80
C THR A 118 -5.81 -16.15 10.21
N PHE A 119 -4.52 -16.29 10.52
CA PHE A 119 -3.51 -15.38 9.99
C PHE A 119 -3.31 -15.52 8.48
N PHE A 120 -3.35 -16.74 7.94
CA PHE A 120 -3.32 -16.92 6.48
C PHE A 120 -4.56 -16.35 5.79
N SER A 121 -5.74 -16.39 6.43
CA SER A 121 -6.94 -15.72 5.94
C SER A 121 -6.75 -14.20 5.88
N ILE A 122 -6.20 -13.59 6.93
CA ILE A 122 -5.89 -12.15 6.98
C ILE A 122 -4.88 -11.77 5.89
N ILE A 123 -3.82 -12.58 5.72
CA ILE A 123 -2.82 -12.35 4.66
C ILE A 123 -3.47 -12.44 3.29
N GLN A 124 -4.28 -13.46 3.02
CA GLN A 124 -4.95 -13.64 1.74
C GLN A 124 -5.89 -12.48 1.41
N GLU A 125 -6.68 -12.02 2.39
CA GLU A 125 -7.58 -10.88 2.25
C GLU A 125 -6.80 -9.62 1.87
N HIS A 126 -5.76 -9.29 2.63
CA HIS A 126 -5.01 -8.06 2.40
C HIS A 126 -4.11 -8.11 1.17
N LEU A 127 -3.60 -9.28 0.76
CA LEU A 127 -2.92 -9.42 -0.54
C LEU A 127 -3.89 -9.21 -1.71
N THR A 128 -5.13 -9.69 -1.58
CA THR A 128 -6.18 -9.49 -2.58
C THR A 128 -6.54 -8.01 -2.69
N ALA A 129 -6.75 -7.34 -1.55
CA ALA A 129 -7.04 -5.90 -1.51
C ALA A 129 -5.85 -5.06 -2.01
N LEU A 130 -4.62 -5.45 -1.67
CA LEU A 130 -3.39 -4.80 -2.15
C LEU A 130 -3.28 -4.88 -3.68
N ALA A 131 -3.58 -6.02 -4.28
CA ALA A 131 -3.55 -6.21 -5.74
C ALA A 131 -4.52 -5.30 -6.50
N LEU A 132 -5.58 -4.80 -5.86
CA LEU A 132 -6.51 -3.84 -6.46
C LEU A 132 -5.94 -2.42 -6.55
N VAL A 133 -5.01 -2.08 -5.68
CA VAL A 133 -4.42 -0.72 -5.60
C VAL A 133 -3.03 -0.68 -6.22
N LEU A 134 -2.27 -1.76 -6.03
CA LEU A 134 -0.94 -1.97 -6.57
C LEU A 134 -0.97 -3.30 -7.36
N PRO A 135 -1.28 -3.25 -8.67
CA PRO A 135 -1.52 -4.44 -9.49
C PRO A 135 -0.21 -5.17 -9.83
N GLU A 136 0.40 -5.77 -8.81
CA GLU A 136 1.61 -6.58 -8.91
C GLU A 136 1.22 -8.07 -9.02
N PRO A 137 1.58 -8.76 -10.11
CA PRO A 137 1.22 -10.17 -10.33
C PRO A 137 1.62 -11.09 -9.20
N LEU A 138 2.73 -10.81 -8.50
CA LEU A 138 3.20 -11.62 -7.39
C LEU A 138 2.18 -11.69 -6.24
N PHE A 139 1.57 -10.57 -5.85
CA PHE A 139 0.56 -10.56 -4.78
C PHE A 139 -0.68 -11.35 -5.17
N THR A 140 -1.11 -11.24 -6.43
CA THR A 140 -2.26 -11.99 -6.95
C THR A 140 -1.98 -13.49 -6.94
N ALA A 141 -0.79 -13.91 -7.37
CA ALA A 141 -0.39 -15.31 -7.38
C ALA A 141 -0.36 -15.90 -5.96
N ILE A 142 0.26 -15.21 -5.00
CA ILE A 142 0.34 -15.66 -3.61
C ILE A 142 -1.05 -15.71 -2.97
N ALA A 143 -1.88 -14.68 -3.15
CA ALA A 143 -3.25 -14.67 -2.63
C ALA A 143 -4.08 -15.85 -3.16
N THR A 144 -3.95 -16.17 -4.46
CA THR A 144 -4.65 -17.30 -5.08
C THR A 144 -4.18 -18.64 -4.52
N VAL A 145 -2.88 -18.81 -4.30
CA VAL A 145 -2.31 -20.01 -3.70
C VAL A 145 -2.78 -20.19 -2.25
N LEU A 146 -2.76 -19.11 -1.45
CA LEU A 146 -3.27 -19.14 -0.08
C LEU A 146 -4.75 -19.45 -0.02
N GLN A 147 -5.57 -18.87 -0.92
CA GLN A 147 -6.99 -19.17 -1.01
C GLN A 147 -7.25 -20.67 -1.22
N ARG A 148 -6.45 -21.33 -2.07
CA ARG A 148 -6.55 -22.78 -2.29
C ARG A 148 -6.18 -23.57 -1.04
N PHE A 149 -5.10 -23.21 -0.34
CA PHE A 149 -4.71 -23.89 0.89
C PHE A 149 -5.74 -23.73 2.01
N LEU A 150 -6.31 -22.54 2.17
CA LEU A 150 -7.38 -22.27 3.13
C LEU A 150 -8.63 -23.13 2.82
N ALA A 151 -8.98 -23.32 1.55
CA ALA A 151 -10.13 -24.13 1.15
C ALA A 151 -9.97 -25.64 1.44
N MET A 152 -8.74 -26.15 1.63
CA MET A 152 -8.50 -27.57 1.88
C MET A 152 -8.90 -28.01 3.31
N ASN A 153 -9.13 -27.08 4.25
CA ASN A 153 -9.55 -27.35 5.64
C ASN A 153 -8.73 -28.43 6.38
N THR A 154 -7.47 -28.63 5.98
CA THR A 154 -6.52 -29.54 6.65
C THR A 154 -5.40 -28.73 7.28
N ASP A 155 -5.18 -28.87 8.58
CA ASP A 155 -4.12 -28.16 9.30
C ASP A 155 -2.72 -28.41 8.71
N GLU A 156 -2.50 -29.58 8.10
CA GLU A 156 -1.26 -29.93 7.41
C GLU A 156 -0.96 -29.06 6.18
N ALA A 157 -1.97 -28.49 5.52
CA ALA A 157 -1.77 -27.61 4.38
C ALA A 157 -1.09 -26.30 4.78
N LEU A 158 -1.34 -25.85 6.01
CA LEU A 158 -0.84 -24.60 6.56
C LEU A 158 0.27 -24.82 7.60
N ALA A 159 0.78 -26.05 7.73
CA ALA A 159 1.83 -26.38 8.67
C ALA A 159 3.09 -25.52 8.47
N LYS A 160 3.74 -25.16 9.58
CA LYS A 160 4.93 -24.29 9.59
C LYS A 160 6.02 -24.82 8.67
N ASP A 161 6.32 -26.12 8.75
CA ASP A 161 7.40 -26.74 7.99
C ASP A 161 7.22 -26.65 6.46
N ARG A 162 5.98 -26.48 5.98
CA ARG A 162 5.67 -26.37 4.55
C ARG A 162 5.68 -24.94 4.04
N LEU A 163 5.22 -24.00 4.86
CA LEU A 163 5.01 -22.61 4.44
C LEU A 163 6.04 -21.65 5.00
N HIS A 164 6.96 -22.08 5.87
CA HIS A 164 7.94 -21.19 6.49
C HIS A 164 8.77 -20.41 5.47
N VAL A 165 9.21 -21.05 4.39
CA VAL A 165 9.94 -20.36 3.31
C VAL A 165 9.08 -19.28 2.66
N LEU A 166 7.81 -19.58 2.38
CA LEU A 166 6.86 -18.60 1.84
C LEU A 166 6.64 -17.44 2.81
N GLU A 167 6.50 -17.70 4.11
CA GLU A 167 6.33 -16.67 5.14
C GLU A 167 7.52 -15.69 5.15
N VAL A 168 8.74 -16.23 5.16
CA VAL A 168 9.99 -15.44 5.18
C VAL A 168 10.12 -14.62 3.90
N GLN A 169 9.86 -15.24 2.74
CA GLN A 169 9.91 -14.56 1.44
C GLN A 169 8.87 -13.45 1.34
N LEU A 170 7.63 -13.73 1.77
CA LEU A 170 6.56 -12.74 1.74
C LEU A 170 6.84 -11.57 2.68
N MET A 171 7.44 -11.82 3.85
CA MET A 171 7.90 -10.75 4.75
C MET A 171 8.86 -9.81 4.02
N HIS A 172 9.88 -10.36 3.36
CA HIS A 172 10.87 -9.58 2.63
C HIS A 172 10.22 -8.78 1.49
N ILE A 173 9.33 -9.40 0.70
CA ILE A 173 8.58 -8.73 -0.38
C ILE A 173 7.79 -7.54 0.17
N VAL A 174 7.09 -7.72 1.30
CA VAL A 174 6.29 -6.66 1.93
C VAL A 174 7.16 -5.51 2.42
N GLU A 175 8.29 -5.80 3.06
CA GLU A 175 9.23 -4.79 3.54
C GLU A 175 9.88 -4.00 2.39
N VAL A 176 10.30 -4.68 1.33
CA VAL A 176 10.84 -4.04 0.11
C VAL A 176 9.77 -3.17 -0.55
N THR A 177 8.54 -3.67 -0.69
CA THR A 177 7.43 -2.91 -1.29
C THR A 177 7.15 -1.64 -0.50
N GLN A 178 7.15 -1.73 0.85
CA GLN A 178 6.97 -0.59 1.72
C GLN A 178 8.09 0.44 1.54
N ALA A 179 9.35 0.00 1.52
CA ALA A 179 10.51 0.87 1.31
C ALA A 179 10.45 1.57 -0.05
N GLU A 180 10.11 0.85 -1.12
CA GLU A 180 10.03 1.37 -2.47
C GLU A 180 8.91 2.42 -2.61
N LEU A 181 7.77 2.21 -1.95
CA LEU A 181 6.66 3.17 -1.88
C LEU A 181 7.08 4.45 -1.13
N LEU A 182 7.68 4.31 0.06
CA LEU A 182 8.15 5.47 0.83
C LEU A 182 9.22 6.25 0.07
N ARG A 183 10.13 5.57 -0.62
CA ARG A 183 11.14 6.20 -1.48
C ARG A 183 10.49 6.95 -2.65
N ALA A 184 9.54 6.33 -3.36
CA ALA A 184 8.85 6.94 -4.50
C ALA A 184 8.05 8.20 -4.13
N THR A 185 7.47 8.19 -2.92
CA THR A 185 6.66 9.31 -2.38
C THR A 185 7.46 10.30 -1.55
N LYS A 186 8.79 10.12 -1.46
CA LYS A 186 9.67 10.88 -0.55
C LYS A 186 9.09 10.96 0.87
N HIS A 187 8.74 9.81 1.43
CA HIS A 187 8.10 9.63 2.74
C HIS A 187 6.73 10.33 2.81
N LEU A 188 5.87 10.08 1.82
CA LEU A 188 4.54 10.70 1.70
C LEU A 188 4.55 12.23 1.71
N SER A 189 5.66 12.86 1.31
CA SER A 189 5.73 14.33 1.15
C SER A 189 5.22 14.78 -0.22
N VAL A 190 5.25 13.87 -1.21
CA VAL A 190 4.71 14.09 -2.55
C VAL A 190 4.01 12.84 -3.07
N ARG A 191 3.00 13.03 -3.91
CA ARG A 191 2.36 11.90 -4.59
C ARG A 191 3.23 11.32 -5.70
N ALA A 192 3.17 10.01 -5.85
CA ALA A 192 3.90 9.28 -6.89
C ALA A 192 2.92 8.86 -7.99
N GLY A 193 3.14 9.31 -9.23
CA GLY A 193 2.33 8.88 -10.37
C GLY A 193 2.60 7.43 -10.80
N VAL A 194 3.82 6.95 -10.57
CA VAL A 194 4.23 5.57 -10.82
C VAL A 194 5.13 5.11 -9.67
N VAL A 195 4.81 3.95 -9.10
CA VAL A 195 5.67 3.24 -8.14
C VAL A 195 6.24 2.02 -8.86
N THR A 196 7.57 1.98 -9.02
CA THR A 196 8.26 0.81 -9.56
C THR A 196 8.79 -0.02 -8.41
N LEU A 197 8.31 -1.26 -8.28
CA LEU A 197 8.81 -2.20 -7.29
C LEU A 197 10.12 -2.81 -7.80
N ARG A 198 11.20 -2.59 -7.05
CA ARG A 198 12.50 -3.19 -7.32
C ARG A 198 12.77 -4.23 -6.27
N PHE A 199 12.36 -5.46 -6.57
CA PHE A 199 12.89 -6.61 -5.88
C PHE A 199 14.34 -6.76 -6.36
N HIS A 200 15.31 -6.35 -5.53
CA HIS A 200 16.71 -6.69 -5.76
C HIS A 200 16.83 -8.21 -5.89
N HIS A 201 17.94 -8.71 -6.45
CA HIS A 201 18.19 -10.12 -6.81
C HIS A 201 18.11 -11.14 -5.64
N ASP A 202 17.53 -10.74 -4.50
CA ASP A 202 17.33 -11.43 -3.24
C ASP A 202 15.92 -12.01 -3.09
N ILE A 203 15.09 -12.08 -4.15
CA ILE A 203 14.05 -13.11 -4.18
C ILE A 203 14.75 -14.37 -4.68
N PRO A 204 15.25 -15.27 -3.81
CA PRO A 204 15.72 -16.56 -4.26
C PRO A 204 14.56 -17.21 -4.99
N TYR A 205 14.78 -17.46 -6.29
CA TYR A 205 13.92 -18.31 -7.07
C TYR A 205 13.67 -19.61 -6.27
N LEU A 206 12.39 -19.97 -6.18
CA LEU A 206 11.82 -21.23 -5.70
C LEU A 206 12.79 -22.41 -5.65
#